data_AF-S4W9K1-F1
#
_entry.id   AF-S4W9K1-F1
#
_cell.length_a   1.000
_cell.length_b   1.000
_cell.length_c   1.000
_cell.angle_alpha   90.00
_cell.angle_beta   90.00
_cell.angle_gamma   90.00
#
_symmetry.space_group_name_H-M   'P 1'
#
loop_
_entity.id
_entity.type
_entity.pdbx_description
1 polymer ?
#
loop_
_entity_poly.entity_id
_entity_poly.type
_entity_poly.pdbx_seq_one_letter_code
_entity_poly.pdbx_strand_id
1 'polypeptide(L)'
;LPELVHDNGLGAKFELRDVLCLEPGMSPMEIWCNESQERYVLAVAEDDLDSFKQICERERAPFAVVGHATAEKRLVLTDKLLNTTPIDLEMSVLFGKPPKISRVATTVPLNLKPNDFSKVSVSEALDRVLHLPSVGSKSFLITIGDRSVTGLIDRDQ
;
A
#
# COMPACT_ATOMS: atom_id res chain seq x y z
N LEU A 1 -6.67 -7.51 -4.14
CA LEU A 1 -7.70 -8.08 -5.05
C LEU A 1 -9.01 -8.38 -4.33
N PRO A 2 -9.06 -9.13 -3.21
CA PRO A 2 -10.35 -9.46 -2.56
C PRO A 2 -11.11 -8.25 -2.02
N GLU A 3 -10.42 -7.22 -1.52
CA GLU A 3 -11.05 -5.99 -1.01
C GLU A 3 -11.84 -5.26 -2.10
N LEU A 4 -11.26 -5.10 -3.30
CA LEU A 4 -11.89 -4.41 -4.43
C LEU A 4 -13.27 -4.96 -4.79
N VAL A 5 -13.42 -6.29 -4.80
CA VAL A 5 -14.72 -6.92 -5.09
C VAL A 5 -15.62 -6.99 -3.86
N HIS A 6 -15.06 -7.17 -2.65
CA HIS A 6 -15.83 -7.21 -1.41
C HIS A 6 -16.52 -5.88 -1.11
N ASP A 7 -15.83 -4.75 -1.32
CA ASP A 7 -16.36 -3.39 -1.11
C ASP A 7 -17.56 -3.08 -2.02
N ASN A 8 -17.67 -3.81 -3.14
CA ASN A 8 -18.78 -3.72 -4.08
C ASN A 8 -19.82 -4.83 -3.89
N GLY A 9 -19.70 -5.65 -2.84
CA GLY A 9 -20.62 -6.74 -2.53
C GLY A 9 -20.56 -7.93 -3.49
N LEU A 10 -19.44 -8.08 -4.21
CA LEU A 10 -19.20 -9.14 -5.20
C LEU A 10 -18.20 -10.18 -4.66
N GLY A 11 -18.17 -11.35 -5.30
CA GLY A 11 -17.04 -12.28 -5.25
C GLY A 11 -16.17 -12.13 -6.48
N ALA A 12 -15.24 -13.08 -6.66
CA ALA A 12 -14.40 -13.12 -7.83
C ALA A 12 -13.83 -14.50 -8.08
N LYS A 13 -13.59 -14.78 -9.36
CA LYS A 13 -12.79 -15.92 -9.81
C LYS A 13 -11.53 -15.40 -10.50
N PHE A 14 -10.39 -15.79 -9.97
CA PHE A 14 -9.07 -15.44 -10.45
C PHE A 14 -8.34 -16.68 -10.99
N GLU A 15 -7.49 -16.44 -11.97
CA GLU A 15 -6.52 -17.42 -12.44
C GLU A 15 -5.11 -16.97 -12.05
N LEU A 16 -4.42 -17.80 -11.28
CA LEU A 16 -3.10 -17.53 -10.77
C LEU A 16 -2.07 -17.34 -11.89
N ARG A 17 -2.16 -18.14 -12.96
CA ARG A 17 -1.18 -18.13 -14.05
C ARG A 17 -1.38 -17.01 -15.06
N ASP A 18 -2.44 -16.22 -14.91
CA ASP A 18 -2.65 -15.01 -15.69
C ASP A 18 -1.96 -13.79 -15.01
N VAL A 19 -1.48 -13.92 -13.76
CA VAL A 19 -0.66 -12.89 -13.08
C VAL A 19 0.74 -12.83 -13.70
N LEU A 20 1.20 -11.64 -14.07
CA LEU A 20 2.56 -11.43 -14.55
C LEU A 20 3.56 -11.77 -13.43
N CYS A 21 4.38 -12.79 -13.65
CA CYS A 21 5.38 -13.27 -12.70
C CYS A 21 6.77 -13.29 -13.35
N LEU A 22 7.75 -12.66 -12.70
CA LEU A 22 9.15 -12.65 -13.16
C LEU A 22 9.95 -13.85 -12.64
N GLU A 23 9.45 -14.55 -11.62
CA GLU A 23 10.11 -15.70 -10.99
C GLU A 23 9.24 -16.96 -11.11
N PRO A 24 9.47 -17.79 -12.14
CA PRO A 24 8.65 -18.97 -12.42
C PRO A 24 8.59 -20.00 -11.28
N GLY A 25 9.59 -19.99 -10.39
CA GLY A 25 9.70 -20.90 -9.26
C GLY A 25 8.77 -20.60 -8.08
N MET A 26 8.07 -19.46 -8.09
CA MET A 26 7.18 -19.09 -7.00
C MET A 26 5.99 -20.06 -6.86
N SER A 27 5.74 -20.46 -5.62
CA SER A 27 4.54 -21.18 -5.21
C SER A 27 3.28 -20.31 -5.35
N PRO A 28 2.08 -20.90 -5.35
CA PRO A 28 0.82 -20.15 -5.36
C PRO A 28 0.70 -19.10 -4.25
N MET A 29 1.18 -19.42 -3.04
CA MET A 29 1.20 -18.49 -1.92
C MET A 29 2.13 -17.31 -2.19
N GLU A 30 3.33 -17.56 -2.73
CA GLU A 30 4.28 -16.49 -3.04
C GLU A 30 3.75 -15.58 -4.14
N ILE A 31 3.16 -16.12 -5.21
CA ILE A 31 2.56 -15.30 -6.28
C ILE A 31 1.42 -14.42 -5.75
N TRP A 32 0.57 -14.95 -4.86
CA TRP A 32 -0.62 -14.24 -4.36
C TRP A 32 -0.32 -13.26 -3.23
N CYS A 33 0.63 -13.57 -2.35
CA CYS A 33 0.87 -12.82 -1.11
C CYS A 33 2.15 -11.98 -1.13
N ASN A 34 2.97 -12.02 -2.19
CA ASN A 34 4.14 -11.14 -2.26
C ASN A 34 3.75 -9.66 -2.24
N GLU A 35 4.64 -8.83 -1.69
CA GLU A 35 4.53 -7.37 -1.65
C GLU A 35 5.42 -6.70 -2.72
N SER A 36 5.51 -7.30 -3.92
CA SER A 36 6.15 -6.64 -5.05
C SER A 36 5.53 -5.26 -5.30
N GLN A 37 6.38 -4.29 -5.59
CA GLN A 37 6.03 -2.87 -5.69
C GLN A 37 5.43 -2.54 -7.07
N GLU A 38 4.97 -1.28 -7.23
CA GLU A 38 4.44 -0.71 -8.48
C GLU A 38 3.25 -1.47 -9.13
N ARG A 39 2.39 -2.08 -8.31
CA ARG A 39 1.19 -2.80 -8.76
C ARG A 39 -0.10 -2.12 -8.35
N TYR A 40 -1.06 -2.12 -9.27
CA TYR A 40 -2.40 -1.57 -9.07
C TYR A 40 -3.43 -2.62 -9.48
N VAL A 41 -4.58 -2.61 -8.80
CA VAL A 41 -5.72 -3.47 -9.13
C VAL A 41 -6.90 -2.59 -9.51
N LEU A 42 -7.54 -2.90 -10.64
CA LEU A 42 -8.65 -2.11 -11.19
C LEU A 42 -9.72 -3.06 -11.71
N ALA A 43 -10.98 -2.62 -11.68
CA ALA A 43 -12.06 -3.23 -12.44
C ALA A 43 -12.33 -2.41 -13.69
N VAL A 44 -12.42 -3.07 -14.83
CA VAL A 44 -12.73 -2.48 -16.14
C VAL A 44 -13.90 -3.25 -16.72
N ALA A 45 -14.88 -2.56 -17.30
CA ALA A 45 -15.97 -3.22 -18.01
C ALA A 45 -15.42 -3.97 -19.23
N GLU A 46 -16.03 -5.11 -19.58
CA GLU A 46 -15.56 -5.91 -20.73
C GLU A 46 -15.56 -5.08 -22.04
N ASP A 47 -16.57 -4.24 -22.24
CA ASP A 47 -16.69 -3.36 -23.40
C ASP A 47 -15.58 -2.29 -23.49
N ASP A 48 -14.94 -1.95 -22.35
CA ASP A 48 -13.88 -0.94 -22.26
C ASP A 48 -12.46 -1.56 -22.29
N LEU A 49 -12.35 -2.90 -22.29
CA LEU A 49 -11.07 -3.59 -22.16
C LEU A 49 -10.12 -3.29 -23.32
N ASP A 50 -10.63 -3.20 -24.54
CA ASP A 50 -9.83 -2.87 -25.73
C ASP A 50 -9.26 -1.45 -25.65
N SER A 51 -10.07 -0.49 -25.18
CA SER A 51 -9.64 0.89 -24.95
C SER A 51 -8.56 0.94 -23.87
N PHE A 52 -8.74 0.22 -22.77
CA PHE A 52 -7.75 0.13 -21.69
C PHE A 52 -6.43 -0.46 -22.19
N LYS A 53 -6.49 -1.55 -22.96
CA LYS A 53 -5.32 -2.20 -23.56
C LYS A 53 -4.54 -1.23 -24.44
N GLN A 54 -5.21 -0.47 -25.30
CA GLN A 54 -4.56 0.53 -26.18
C GLN A 54 -3.81 1.60 -25.37
N ILE A 55 -4.39 2.06 -24.25
CA ILE A 55 -3.74 3.02 -23.35
C ILE A 55 -2.48 2.40 -22.73
N CYS A 56 -2.59 1.18 -22.19
CA CYS A 56 -1.46 0.47 -21.60
C CYS A 56 -0.31 0.23 -22.59
N GLU A 57 -0.62 -0.19 -23.82
CA GLU A 57 0.37 -0.40 -24.88
C GLU A 57 1.08 0.91 -25.27
N ARG A 58 0.33 2.01 -25.40
CA ARG A 58 0.88 3.33 -25.70
C ARG A 58 1.85 3.81 -24.61
N GLU A 59 1.48 3.66 -23.34
CA GLU A 59 2.29 4.09 -22.19
C GLU A 59 3.36 3.06 -21.77
N ARG A 60 3.40 1.88 -22.42
CA ARG A 60 4.25 0.74 -22.07
C ARG A 60 4.07 0.29 -20.61
N ALA A 61 2.82 0.35 -20.14
CA ALA A 61 2.42 -0.11 -18.82
C ALA A 61 2.00 -1.58 -18.91
N PRO A 62 2.76 -2.53 -18.32
CA PRO A 62 2.37 -3.93 -18.30
C PRO A 62 1.06 -4.10 -17.53
N PHE A 63 0.15 -4.91 -18.06
CA PHE A 63 -1.10 -5.26 -17.39
C PHE A 63 -1.44 -6.72 -17.67
N ALA A 64 -2.31 -7.28 -16.83
CA ALA A 64 -2.91 -8.59 -17.06
C ALA A 64 -4.34 -8.62 -16.54
N VAL A 65 -5.22 -9.28 -17.31
CA VAL A 65 -6.56 -9.63 -16.85
C VAL A 65 -6.44 -10.94 -16.07
N VAL A 66 -6.55 -10.85 -14.75
CA VAL A 66 -6.28 -11.99 -13.85
C VAL A 66 -7.55 -12.69 -13.37
N GLY A 67 -8.73 -12.18 -13.72
CA GLY A 67 -10.01 -12.73 -13.26
C GLY A 67 -11.20 -11.83 -13.57
N HIS A 68 -12.37 -12.26 -13.12
CA HIS A 68 -13.63 -11.53 -13.25
C HIS A 68 -14.39 -11.50 -11.93
N ALA A 69 -15.17 -10.44 -11.74
CA ALA A 69 -16.07 -10.33 -10.59
C ALA A 69 -17.31 -11.21 -10.78
N THR A 70 -17.84 -11.75 -9.69
CA THR A 70 -19.00 -12.64 -9.69
C THR A 70 -20.07 -12.16 -8.73
N ALA A 71 -21.34 -12.41 -9.05
CA ALA A 71 -22.44 -12.13 -8.12
C ALA A 71 -22.41 -13.03 -6.87
N GLU A 72 -21.91 -14.26 -7.02
CA GLU A 72 -21.65 -15.16 -5.89
C GLU A 72 -20.52 -14.57 -5.03
N LYS A 73 -20.76 -14.41 -3.71
CA LYS A 73 -19.82 -13.82 -2.75
C LYS A 73 -18.74 -14.81 -2.29
N ARG A 74 -18.05 -15.41 -3.25
CA ARG A 74 -17.00 -16.39 -3.06
C ARG A 74 -15.73 -15.94 -3.77
N LEU A 75 -14.59 -16.23 -3.16
CA LEU A 75 -13.27 -16.00 -3.74
C LEU A 75 -12.69 -17.33 -4.19
N VAL A 76 -12.50 -17.46 -5.50
CA VAL A 76 -11.91 -18.65 -6.12
C VAL A 76 -10.63 -18.26 -6.83
N LEU A 77 -9.53 -18.94 -6.53
CA LEU A 77 -8.25 -18.82 -7.24
C LEU A 77 -7.91 -20.19 -7.82
N THR A 78 -7.82 -20.29 -9.14
CA THR A 78 -7.40 -21.51 -9.84
C THR A 78 -5.94 -21.42 -10.28
N ASP A 79 -5.30 -22.57 -10.41
CA ASP A 79 -3.94 -22.71 -10.96
C ASP A 79 -3.95 -23.71 -12.11
N LYS A 80 -3.90 -23.21 -13.35
CA LYS A 80 -3.83 -24.03 -14.59
C LYS A 80 -2.56 -24.90 -14.66
N LEU A 81 -1.44 -24.48 -14.06
CA LEU A 81 -0.17 -25.23 -14.13
C LEU A 81 -0.21 -26.47 -13.25
N LEU A 82 -0.74 -26.34 -12.04
CA LEU A 82 -0.81 -27.44 -11.06
C LEU A 82 -2.14 -28.19 -11.12
N ASN A 83 -3.12 -27.68 -11.88
CA ASN A 83 -4.49 -28.17 -11.94
C ASN A 83 -5.12 -28.26 -10.53
N THR A 84 -4.94 -27.21 -9.74
CA THR A 84 -5.47 -27.09 -8.37
C THR A 84 -6.28 -25.81 -8.20
N THR A 85 -6.98 -25.71 -7.06
CA THR A 85 -7.69 -24.50 -6.63
C THR A 85 -7.12 -24.04 -5.30
N PRO A 86 -6.03 -23.25 -5.29
CA PRO A 86 -5.36 -22.85 -4.04
C PRO A 86 -6.25 -22.08 -3.05
N ILE A 87 -7.24 -21.33 -3.53
CA ILE A 87 -8.20 -20.60 -2.69
C ILE A 87 -9.60 -20.90 -3.18
N ASP A 88 -10.45 -21.38 -2.26
CA ASP A 88 -11.88 -21.55 -2.50
C ASP A 88 -12.65 -21.27 -1.20
N LEU A 89 -12.98 -19.99 -0.97
CA LEU A 89 -13.49 -19.51 0.32
C LEU A 89 -14.66 -18.54 0.13
N GLU A 90 -15.62 -18.56 1.06
CA GLU A 90 -16.62 -17.48 1.13
C GLU A 90 -15.99 -16.17 1.58
N MET A 91 -16.46 -15.05 1.04
CA MET A 91 -15.97 -13.72 1.43
C MET A 91 -16.20 -13.41 2.92
N SER A 92 -17.27 -13.96 3.49
CA SER A 92 -17.60 -13.87 4.93
C SER A 92 -16.53 -14.51 5.82
N VAL A 93 -15.89 -15.59 5.36
CA VAL A 93 -14.83 -16.30 6.09
C VAL A 93 -13.53 -15.51 6.02
N LEU A 94 -13.19 -14.99 4.83
CA LEU A 94 -11.96 -14.20 4.63
C LEU A 94 -12.00 -12.86 5.37
N PHE A 95 -13.13 -12.15 5.31
CA PHE A 95 -13.32 -10.84 5.93
C PHE A 95 -14.04 -10.90 7.28
N GLY A 96 -14.17 -12.11 7.85
CA GLY A 96 -14.77 -12.33 9.16
C GLY A 96 -14.04 -11.51 10.22
N LYS A 97 -14.74 -10.56 10.84
CA LYS A 97 -14.11 -9.67 11.84
C LYS A 97 -14.13 -10.36 13.21
N PRO A 98 -12.97 -10.57 13.85
CA PRO A 98 -12.95 -10.96 15.25
C PRO A 98 -13.59 -9.85 16.11
N PRO A 99 -14.02 -10.17 17.35
CA PRO A 99 -14.56 -9.18 18.27
C PRO A 99 -13.60 -7.99 18.42
N LYS A 100 -14.16 -6.78 18.48
CA LYS A 100 -13.36 -5.57 18.69
C LYS A 100 -12.58 -5.68 20.00
N ILE A 101 -11.30 -5.34 19.95
CA ILE A 101 -10.45 -5.34 21.15
C ILE A 101 -10.93 -4.21 22.08
N SER A 102 -11.33 -4.56 23.30
CA SER A 102 -11.55 -3.60 24.38
C SER A 102 -10.25 -3.43 25.15
N ARG A 103 -9.72 -2.20 25.17
CA ARG A 103 -8.52 -1.85 25.94
C ARG A 103 -8.90 -0.89 27.04
N VAL A 104 -8.62 -1.28 28.28
CA VAL A 104 -8.65 -0.36 29.42
C VAL A 104 -7.23 0.12 29.64
N ALA A 105 -7.05 1.44 29.60
CA ALA A 105 -5.80 2.09 29.93
C ALA A 105 -6.05 3.07 31.07
N THR A 106 -5.08 3.18 31.98
CA THR A 106 -5.12 4.14 33.07
C THR A 106 -4.13 5.24 32.76
N THR A 107 -4.60 6.49 32.76
CA THR A 107 -3.72 7.65 32.65
C THR A 107 -2.85 7.74 33.89
N VAL A 108 -1.54 7.70 33.71
CA VAL A 108 -0.57 7.90 34.78
C VAL A 108 -0.20 9.39 34.83
N PRO A 109 -0.28 10.06 35.99
CA PRO A 109 0.15 11.44 36.10
C PRO A 109 1.65 11.54 35.82
N LEU A 110 2.04 12.47 34.94
CA LEU A 110 3.44 12.74 34.65
C LEU A 110 4.09 13.44 35.86
N ASN A 111 5.06 12.78 36.49
CA ASN A 111 5.90 13.41 37.52
C ASN A 111 7.17 13.98 36.87
N LEU A 112 7.06 15.20 36.34
CA LEU A 112 8.18 15.90 35.69
C LEU A 112 8.86 16.83 36.67
N LYS A 113 10.20 16.85 36.64
CA LYS A 113 10.99 17.84 37.38
C LYS A 113 11.07 19.14 36.57
N PRO A 114 11.08 20.32 37.23
CA PRO A 114 11.37 21.56 36.55
C PRO A 114 12.75 21.50 35.89
N ASN A 115 12.88 22.09 34.71
CA ASN A 115 14.17 22.23 34.06
C ASN A 115 15.02 23.28 34.80
N ASP A 116 16.26 22.96 35.09
CA ASP A 116 17.23 23.89 35.67
C ASP A 116 18.10 24.49 34.55
N PHE A 117 17.95 25.80 34.34
CA PHE A 117 18.71 26.56 33.34
C PHE A 117 19.82 27.42 33.95
N SER A 118 20.06 27.32 35.26
CA SER A 118 21.04 28.17 35.97
C SER A 118 22.46 28.09 35.41
N LYS A 119 22.80 26.99 34.74
CA LYS A 119 24.12 26.72 34.13
C LYS A 119 24.15 26.89 32.61
N VAL A 120 23.04 27.30 31.99
CA VAL A 120 22.93 27.40 30.53
C VAL A 120 22.98 28.86 30.13
N SER A 121 24.01 29.25 29.37
CA SER A 121 24.04 30.58 28.76
C SER A 121 23.20 30.60 27.48
N VAL A 122 22.63 31.77 27.14
CA VAL A 122 21.85 31.93 25.89
C VAL A 122 22.70 31.63 24.67
N SER A 123 23.99 32.03 24.67
CA SER A 123 24.90 31.77 23.57
C SER A 123 25.14 30.27 23.35
N GLU A 124 25.34 29.52 24.42
CA GLU A 124 25.53 28.06 24.36
C GLU A 124 24.24 27.34 23.97
N ALA A 125 23.09 27.78 24.50
CA ALA A 125 21.80 27.23 24.12
C ALA A 125 21.54 27.43 22.63
N LEU A 126 21.80 28.63 22.09
CA LEU A 126 21.64 28.93 20.68
C LEU A 126 22.51 28.02 19.80
N ASP A 127 23.79 27.88 20.14
CA ASP A 127 24.72 27.01 19.42
C ASP A 127 24.22 25.56 19.40
N ARG A 128 23.85 25.00 20.57
CA ARG A 128 23.34 23.63 20.67
C ARG A 128 22.02 23.42 19.93
N VAL A 129 21.10 24.37 20.03
CA VAL A 129 19.79 24.29 19.38
C VAL A 129 19.95 24.33 17.86
N LEU A 130 20.82 25.18 17.31
CA LEU A 130 21.06 25.22 15.86
C LEU A 130 21.79 23.98 15.33
N HIS A 131 22.63 23.35 16.15
CA HIS A 131 23.28 22.07 15.81
C HIS A 131 22.38 20.85 16.03
N LEU A 132 21.22 20.99 16.68
CA LEU A 132 20.29 19.89 16.87
C LEU A 132 19.69 19.51 15.50
N PRO A 133 19.81 18.24 15.03
CA PRO A 133 19.36 17.86 13.70
C PRO A 133 17.87 18.10 13.45
N SER A 134 17.02 18.13 14.48
CA SER A 134 15.60 18.49 14.34
C SER A 134 15.38 19.97 14.03
N VAL A 135 16.30 20.86 14.40
CA VAL A 135 16.22 22.32 14.18
C VAL A 135 17.08 22.79 13.02
N GLY A 136 18.32 22.29 12.90
CA GLY A 136 19.27 22.70 11.87
C GLY A 136 18.76 22.54 10.43
N SER A 137 19.48 23.13 9.47
CA SER A 137 19.05 23.14 8.06
C SER A 137 18.68 21.75 7.54
N LYS A 138 17.52 21.65 6.87
CA LYS A 138 17.04 20.43 6.20
C LYS A 138 17.34 20.42 4.71
N SER A 139 18.21 21.31 4.23
CA SER A 139 18.54 21.42 2.80
C SER A 139 18.92 20.06 2.20
N PHE A 140 19.65 19.21 2.93
CA PHE A 140 20.04 17.88 2.45
C PHE A 140 18.88 16.91 2.22
N LEU A 141 17.72 17.12 2.88
CA LEU A 141 16.49 16.36 2.63
C LEU A 141 15.64 17.00 1.54
N ILE A 142 15.78 18.30 1.34
CA ILE A 142 14.98 19.07 0.39
C ILE A 142 15.52 18.92 -1.03
N THR A 143 16.83 19.08 -1.22
CA THR A 143 17.45 19.18 -2.56
C THR A 143 17.68 17.85 -3.27
N ILE A 144 17.47 16.72 -2.59
CA ILE A 144 17.60 15.39 -3.18
C ILE A 144 16.37 14.99 -4.01
N GLY A 145 15.22 15.63 -3.79
CA GLY A 145 14.01 15.45 -4.58
C GLY A 145 13.78 16.63 -5.51
N ASP A 146 13.33 16.36 -6.74
CA ASP A 146 12.81 17.40 -7.63
C ASP A 146 11.57 18.07 -7.02
N ARG A 147 11.48 19.39 -7.10
CA ARG A 147 10.39 20.20 -6.55
C ARG A 147 9.77 21.15 -7.57
N SER A 148 9.95 20.86 -8.85
CA SER A 148 9.54 21.73 -9.96
C SER A 148 8.86 20.97 -11.10
N VAL A 149 9.03 19.64 -11.16
CA VAL A 149 8.30 18.77 -12.08
C VAL A 149 6.79 19.03 -11.94
N THR A 150 6.07 19.01 -13.07
CA THR A 150 4.69 19.51 -13.32
C THR A 150 4.55 20.99 -13.65
N GLY A 151 5.47 21.87 -13.24
CA GLY A 151 5.40 23.32 -13.52
C GLY A 151 4.28 24.07 -12.80
N LEU A 152 3.62 23.44 -11.83
CA LEU A 152 2.48 23.99 -11.07
C LEU A 152 2.84 24.30 -9.61
N ILE A 153 4.12 24.57 -9.34
CA ILE A 153 4.61 24.80 -7.98
C ILE A 153 4.64 26.29 -7.67
N ASP A 154 3.73 26.73 -6.81
CA ASP A 154 3.63 28.12 -6.34
C ASP A 154 4.63 28.44 -5.21
N ARG A 155 4.89 27.47 -4.31
CA ARG A 155 5.83 27.60 -3.18
C ARG A 155 6.44 26.25 -2.80
N ASP A 156 7.77 26.23 -2.59
CA ASP A 156 8.52 25.15 -1.94
C ASP A 156 9.11 25.59 -0.58
N GLN A 157 9.68 24.63 0.16
CA GLN A 157 10.23 24.80 1.52
C GLN A 157 11.36 25.82 1.60
#